data_AF-A0A838ELW1-F1
#
_entry.id   AF-A0A838ELW1-F1
#
_cell.length_a   1.000
_cell.length_b   1.000
_cell.length_c   1.000
_cell.angle_alpha   90.00
_cell.angle_beta   90.00
_cell.angle_gamma   90.00
#
_symmetry.space_group_name_H-M   'P 1'
#
loop_
_entity.id
_entity.type
_entity.pdbx_description
1 polymer ?
#
loop_
_entity_poly.entity_id
_entity_poly.type
_entity_poly.pdbx_seq_one_letter_code
_entity_poly.pdbx_strand_id
1 'polypeptide(L)'
;MTTYEISQRNWNLFASVLQEILATRGLGLGHLDDRAHIHREKVRRLQLSLKIPKSFPILNIDEMEHVITVFQLNRNERTRLRAALLATSIEETLMDRINPDDALKAAEQIFGIILQALQEHAHDLVGIGAIKGGGTMASEESEIDRKLGNALTAIDHATLALHLSRNADSQVERVERAQQACDSFISALTELDKAAPALKVQAPWQVWHDEAQNGLTAAQNRLISLGT
;
A
#
# COMPACT_ATOMS: atom_id res chain seq x y z
N MET A 1 -33.04 -24.88 -2.80
CA MET A 1 -32.30 -23.67 -3.21
C MET A 1 -31.43 -23.25 -2.05
N THR A 2 -30.14 -23.53 -2.12
CA THR A 2 -29.16 -23.06 -1.13
C THR A 2 -28.88 -21.58 -1.40
N THR A 3 -29.24 -20.73 -0.45
CA THR A 3 -28.73 -19.37 -0.38
C THR A 3 -27.23 -19.45 -0.18
N TYR A 4 -26.46 -19.13 -1.23
CA TYR A 4 -25.05 -18.81 -1.05
C TYR A 4 -24.99 -17.55 -0.19
N GLU A 5 -24.62 -17.72 1.08
CA GLU A 5 -24.11 -16.60 1.86
C GLU A 5 -22.92 -16.04 1.09
N ILE A 6 -23.07 -14.81 0.61
CA ILE A 6 -21.95 -14.05 0.08
C ILE A 6 -21.12 -13.67 1.31
N SER A 7 -20.21 -14.56 1.71
CA SER A 7 -19.10 -14.21 2.59
C SER A 7 -18.55 -12.87 2.10
N GLN A 8 -18.52 -11.86 2.97
CA GLN A 8 -18.19 -10.50 2.59
C GLN A 8 -16.81 -10.49 1.92
N ARG A 9 -16.78 -10.38 0.59
CA ARG A 9 -15.56 -10.45 -0.20
C ARG A 9 -14.79 -9.16 0.01
N ASN A 10 -13.73 -9.23 0.80
CA ASN A 10 -12.80 -8.15 1.01
C ASN A 10 -11.71 -8.25 -0.06
N TRP A 11 -11.76 -7.37 -1.05
CA TRP A 11 -10.67 -7.19 -2.01
C TRP A 11 -9.46 -6.53 -1.33
N ASN A 12 -8.27 -6.59 -1.95
CA ASN A 12 -7.01 -6.07 -1.38
C ASN A 12 -6.68 -6.74 -0.04
N LEU A 13 -5.95 -7.86 -0.11
CA LEU A 13 -5.58 -8.66 1.05
C LEU A 13 -4.82 -7.88 2.13
N PHE A 14 -3.98 -6.92 1.75
CA PHE A 14 -3.29 -6.02 2.68
C PHE A 14 -4.28 -5.20 3.52
N ALA A 15 -5.27 -4.57 2.87
CA ALA A 15 -6.30 -3.81 3.56
C ALA A 15 -7.15 -4.69 4.48
N SER A 16 -7.51 -5.91 4.04
CA SER A 16 -8.29 -6.85 4.86
C SER A 16 -7.52 -7.32 6.10
N VAL A 17 -6.26 -7.75 5.95
CA VAL A 17 -5.43 -8.19 7.08
C VAL A 17 -5.10 -7.03 8.04
N LEU A 18 -4.90 -5.81 7.54
CA LEU A 18 -4.75 -4.62 8.39
C LEU A 18 -6.04 -4.33 9.18
N GLN A 19 -7.21 -4.45 8.54
CA GLN A 19 -8.50 -4.28 9.22
C GLN A 19 -8.70 -5.35 10.31
N GLU A 20 -8.40 -6.62 10.04
CA GLU A 20 -8.46 -7.70 11.03
C GLU A 20 -7.57 -7.44 12.24
N ILE A 21 -6.30 -7.08 12.01
CA ILE A 21 -5.33 -6.82 13.08
C ILE A 21 -5.81 -5.68 13.97
N LEU A 22 -6.32 -4.58 13.40
CA LEU A 22 -6.92 -3.49 14.17
C LEU A 22 -8.20 -3.95 14.90
N ALA A 23 -9.05 -4.76 14.28
CA ALA A 23 -10.28 -5.26 14.87
C ALA A 23 -10.05 -6.12 16.13
N THR A 24 -8.98 -6.93 16.17
CA THR A 24 -8.61 -7.69 17.38
C THR A 24 -8.32 -6.80 18.61
N ARG A 25 -8.03 -5.52 18.38
CA ARG A 25 -7.72 -4.50 19.39
C ARG A 25 -8.89 -3.54 19.64
N GLY A 26 -10.08 -3.83 19.11
CA GLY A 26 -11.26 -2.95 19.20
C GLY A 26 -11.16 -1.69 18.33
N LEU A 27 -10.30 -1.71 17.30
CA LEU A 27 -10.05 -0.60 16.39
C LEU A 27 -10.54 -0.96 14.98
N GLY A 28 -10.43 -0.01 14.07
CA GLY A 28 -10.76 -0.19 12.65
C GLY A 28 -10.03 0.83 11.80
N LEU A 29 -9.99 0.63 10.49
CA LEU A 29 -9.15 1.40 9.55
C LEU A 29 -9.26 2.93 9.70
N GLY A 30 -10.42 3.47 10.08
CA GLY A 30 -10.56 4.90 10.39
C GLY A 30 -9.48 5.42 11.34
N HIS A 31 -9.18 4.70 12.42
CA HIS A 31 -8.21 5.10 13.44
C HIS A 31 -6.76 5.33 12.91
N LEU A 32 -6.47 4.93 11.68
CA LEU A 32 -5.21 5.25 11.00
C LEU A 32 -5.02 6.76 10.82
N ASP A 33 -6.08 7.54 10.54
CA ASP A 33 -5.99 9.00 10.44
C ASP A 33 -5.94 9.66 11.83
N ASP A 34 -6.84 9.27 12.74
CA ASP A 34 -6.94 9.80 14.10
C ASP A 34 -5.65 9.61 14.94
N ARG A 35 -5.03 8.42 14.85
CA ARG A 35 -3.96 8.00 15.77
C ARG A 35 -2.58 7.84 15.15
N ALA A 36 -2.51 7.39 13.91
CA ALA A 36 -1.26 7.24 13.17
C ALA A 36 -1.05 8.35 12.13
N HIS A 37 -1.95 9.35 12.08
CA HIS A 37 -1.85 10.51 11.19
C HIS A 37 -1.62 10.14 9.71
N ILE A 38 -2.06 8.95 9.30
CA ILE A 38 -2.09 8.53 7.90
C ILE A 38 -3.07 9.45 7.18
N HIS A 39 -2.70 9.91 5.99
CA HIS A 39 -3.54 10.86 5.26
C HIS A 39 -4.95 10.26 5.05
N ARG A 40 -5.98 11.00 5.48
CA ARG A 40 -7.38 10.54 5.49
C ARG A 40 -7.83 9.96 4.16
N GLU A 41 -7.42 10.58 3.06
CA GLU A 41 -7.74 10.07 1.73
C GLU A 41 -7.12 8.68 1.46
N LYS A 42 -5.89 8.41 1.92
CA LYS A 42 -5.31 7.06 1.85
C LYS A 42 -6.10 6.06 2.70
N VAL A 43 -6.53 6.47 3.90
CA VAL A 43 -7.40 5.65 4.77
C VAL A 43 -8.75 5.36 4.10
N ARG A 44 -9.34 6.35 3.42
CA ARG A 44 -10.59 6.20 2.66
C ARG A 44 -10.40 5.27 1.46
N ARG A 45 -9.30 5.39 0.70
CA ARG A 45 -8.94 4.47 -0.39
C ARG A 45 -8.76 3.05 0.14
N LEU A 46 -8.06 2.84 1.26
CA LEU A 46 -7.94 1.54 1.94
C LEU A 46 -9.30 0.94 2.37
N GLN A 47 -10.27 1.76 2.77
CA GLN A 47 -11.62 1.29 3.09
C GLN A 47 -12.46 0.97 1.84
N LEU A 48 -12.23 1.68 0.73
CA LEU A 48 -12.88 1.42 -0.55
C LEU A 48 -12.28 0.23 -1.28
N SER A 49 -10.98 -0.01 -1.15
CA SER A 49 -10.31 -1.15 -1.77
C SER A 49 -10.75 -2.49 -1.21
N LEU A 50 -11.39 -2.54 -0.05
CA LEU A 50 -12.10 -3.72 0.44
C LEU A 50 -13.33 -4.08 -0.42
N LYS A 51 -13.91 -3.10 -1.12
CA LYS A 51 -15.20 -3.21 -1.83
C LYS A 51 -15.06 -3.14 -3.34
N ILE A 52 -14.00 -2.51 -3.85
CA ILE A 52 -13.77 -2.23 -5.26
C ILE A 52 -12.57 -3.08 -5.73
N PRO A 53 -12.75 -4.03 -6.66
CA PRO A 53 -11.63 -4.82 -7.20
C PRO A 53 -10.68 -3.93 -8.01
N LYS A 54 -9.43 -4.38 -8.17
CA LYS A 54 -8.33 -3.63 -8.82
C LYS A 54 -7.97 -2.28 -8.16
N SER A 55 -8.30 -2.12 -6.88
CA SER A 55 -7.84 -0.99 -6.07
C SER A 55 -6.82 -1.51 -5.06
N PHE A 56 -5.55 -1.12 -5.21
CA PHE A 56 -4.45 -1.60 -4.37
C PHE A 56 -3.71 -0.51 -3.59
N PRO A 57 -4.42 0.44 -2.92
CA PRO A 57 -3.77 1.32 -1.96
C PRO A 57 -3.15 0.48 -0.86
N ILE A 58 -1.91 0.81 -0.54
CA ILE A 58 -1.14 0.22 0.56
C ILE A 58 -0.47 1.35 1.34
N LEU A 59 0.05 1.02 2.53
CA LEU A 59 0.90 1.95 3.26
C LEU A 59 2.31 1.94 2.65
N ASN A 60 2.92 3.12 2.52
CA ASN A 60 4.34 3.21 2.21
C ASN A 60 5.19 2.68 3.39
N ILE A 61 6.51 2.56 3.22
CA ILE A 61 7.37 1.97 4.27
C ILE A 61 7.26 2.72 5.60
N ASP A 62 7.31 4.06 5.55
CA ASP A 62 7.40 4.89 6.74
C ASP A 62 6.05 4.92 7.48
N GLU A 63 4.95 4.99 6.73
CA GLU A 63 3.58 4.80 7.24
C GLU A 63 3.40 3.42 7.89
N MET A 64 3.96 2.37 7.29
CA MET A 64 3.83 1.01 7.82
C MET A 64 4.58 0.84 9.14
N GLU A 65 5.82 1.30 9.24
CA GLU A 65 6.58 1.28 10.50
C GLU A 65 5.97 2.23 11.55
N HIS A 66 5.36 3.34 11.12
CA HIS A 66 4.61 4.23 12.03
C HIS A 66 3.35 3.55 12.58
N VAL A 67 2.53 2.91 11.75
CA VAL A 67 1.37 2.10 12.17
C VAL A 67 1.79 0.95 13.09
N ILE A 68 2.87 0.24 12.76
CA ILE A 68 3.46 -0.81 13.61
C ILE A 68 3.83 -0.25 15.00
N THR A 69 4.35 0.97 15.06
CA THR A 69 4.76 1.64 16.31
C THR A 69 3.56 2.14 17.12
N VAL A 70 2.68 2.92 16.50
CA VAL A 70 1.51 3.55 17.14
C VAL A 70 0.54 2.51 17.70
N PHE A 71 0.24 1.46 16.93
CA PHE A 71 -0.67 0.40 17.36
C PHE A 71 0.06 -0.73 18.11
N GLN A 72 1.37 -0.60 18.35
CA GLN A 72 2.20 -1.58 19.07
C GLN A 72 2.00 -3.00 18.51
N LEU A 73 2.17 -3.15 17.20
CA LEU A 73 1.99 -4.44 16.53
C LEU A 73 3.12 -5.39 16.93
N ASN A 74 2.74 -6.59 17.35
CA ASN A 74 3.62 -7.67 17.75
C ASN A 74 4.27 -8.34 16.53
N ARG A 75 5.29 -9.18 16.75
CA ARG A 75 6.05 -9.84 15.68
C ARG A 75 5.18 -10.63 14.70
N ASN A 76 4.15 -11.34 15.19
CA ASN A 76 3.25 -12.11 14.33
C ASN A 76 2.34 -11.19 13.49
N GLU A 77 1.79 -10.12 14.06
CA GLU A 77 1.00 -9.13 13.31
C GLU A 77 1.83 -8.44 12.22
N ARG A 78 3.10 -8.08 12.51
CA ARG A 78 4.04 -7.55 11.51
C ARG A 78 4.29 -8.54 10.38
N THR A 79 4.53 -9.81 10.72
CA THR A 79 4.72 -10.88 9.72
C THR A 79 3.45 -11.10 8.88
N ARG A 80 2.25 -11.08 9.48
CA ARG A 80 0.98 -11.14 8.75
C ARG A 80 0.79 -9.96 7.79
N LEU A 81 1.12 -8.72 8.19
CA LEU A 81 1.05 -7.56 7.29
C LEU A 81 2.03 -7.68 6.11
N ARG A 82 3.26 -8.15 6.36
CA ARG A 82 4.25 -8.38 5.28
C ARG A 82 3.79 -9.47 4.31
N ALA A 83 3.25 -10.58 4.83
CA ALA A 83 2.66 -11.63 4.00
C ALA A 83 1.48 -11.11 3.17
N ALA A 84 0.62 -10.27 3.76
CA ALA A 84 -0.54 -9.70 3.08
C ALA A 84 -0.15 -8.72 1.96
N LEU A 85 0.91 -7.92 2.16
CA LEU A 85 1.45 -7.05 1.12
C LEU A 85 1.97 -7.86 -0.08
N LEU A 86 2.74 -8.92 0.18
CA LEU A 86 3.24 -9.79 -0.89
C LEU A 86 2.09 -10.50 -1.61
N ALA A 87 1.10 -11.01 -0.88
CA ALA A 87 -0.09 -11.61 -1.47
C ALA A 87 -0.89 -10.60 -2.33
N THR A 88 -0.98 -9.34 -1.91
CA THR A 88 -1.67 -8.27 -2.68
C THR A 88 -0.96 -7.97 -4.02
N SER A 89 0.37 -8.06 -4.10
CA SER A 89 1.07 -7.96 -5.40
C SER A 89 0.77 -9.12 -6.35
N ILE A 90 0.48 -10.30 -5.81
CA ILE A 90 0.10 -11.48 -6.59
C ILE A 90 -1.37 -11.33 -7.01
N GLU A 91 -2.24 -10.86 -6.11
CA GLU A 91 -3.63 -10.47 -6.40
C GLU A 91 -3.68 -9.50 -7.59
N GLU A 92 -2.93 -8.39 -7.53
CA GLU A 92 -2.78 -7.40 -8.60
C GLU A 92 -2.31 -8.03 -9.92
N THR A 93 -1.16 -8.73 -9.89
CA THR A 93 -0.55 -9.34 -11.08
C THR A 93 -1.47 -10.37 -11.75
N LEU A 94 -2.30 -11.07 -10.97
CA LEU A 94 -3.27 -12.05 -11.47
C LEU A 94 -4.56 -11.38 -11.98
N MET A 95 -5.03 -10.29 -11.36
CA MET A 95 -6.25 -9.59 -11.80
C MET A 95 -6.18 -9.02 -13.21
N ASP A 96 -4.99 -8.83 -13.78
CA ASP A 96 -4.79 -8.44 -15.19
C ASP A 96 -4.73 -9.62 -16.17
N ARG A 97 -4.71 -10.86 -15.66
CA ARG A 97 -4.51 -12.09 -16.46
C ARG A 97 -5.67 -13.07 -16.38
N ILE A 98 -6.37 -13.11 -15.25
CA ILE A 98 -7.47 -14.04 -14.97
C ILE A 98 -8.68 -13.30 -14.35
N ASN A 99 -9.76 -14.04 -14.07
CA ASN A 99 -10.93 -13.46 -13.41
C ASN A 99 -10.56 -12.90 -12.01
N PRO A 100 -11.01 -11.70 -11.62
CA PRO A 100 -10.70 -11.12 -10.31
C PRO A 100 -11.05 -12.02 -9.11
N ASP A 101 -12.17 -12.75 -9.15
CA ASP A 101 -12.55 -13.68 -8.07
C ASP A 101 -11.54 -14.84 -7.91
N ASP A 102 -10.96 -15.30 -9.02
CA ASP A 102 -9.98 -16.39 -9.01
C ASP A 102 -8.57 -15.88 -8.69
N ALA A 103 -8.25 -14.63 -9.07
CA ALA A 103 -7.05 -13.93 -8.64
C ALA A 103 -7.01 -13.74 -7.11
N LEU A 104 -8.12 -13.28 -6.50
CA LEU A 104 -8.22 -13.14 -5.05
C LEU A 104 -8.05 -14.50 -4.34
N LYS A 105 -8.78 -15.54 -4.75
CA LYS A 105 -8.64 -16.90 -4.16
C LYS A 105 -7.21 -17.44 -4.28
N ALA A 106 -6.55 -17.24 -5.42
CA ALA A 106 -5.17 -17.67 -5.61
C ALA A 106 -4.23 -16.91 -4.66
N ALA A 107 -4.42 -15.60 -4.50
CA ALA A 107 -3.66 -14.79 -3.57
C ALA A 107 -3.94 -15.15 -2.10
N GLU A 108 -5.18 -15.49 -1.72
CA GLU A 108 -5.54 -16.02 -0.39
C GLU A 108 -4.84 -17.36 -0.08
N GLN A 109 -4.79 -18.27 -1.06
CA GLN A 109 -4.08 -19.55 -0.92
C GLN A 109 -2.56 -19.33 -0.76
N ILE A 110 -1.98 -18.44 -1.57
CA ILE A 110 -0.55 -18.13 -1.52
C ILE A 110 -0.19 -17.34 -0.25
N PHE A 111 -1.08 -16.48 0.28
CA PHE A 111 -0.89 -15.77 1.54
C PHE A 111 -0.56 -16.72 2.69
N GLY A 112 -1.24 -17.87 2.79
CA GLY A 112 -0.96 -18.89 3.82
C GLY A 112 0.47 -19.45 3.72
N ILE A 113 0.94 -19.71 2.49
CA ILE A 113 2.28 -20.21 2.20
C ILE A 113 3.35 -19.15 2.54
N ILE A 114 3.13 -17.90 2.11
CA ILE A 114 4.03 -16.77 2.41
C ILE A 114 4.11 -16.53 3.92
N LEU A 115 2.97 -16.56 4.62
CA LEU A 115 2.92 -16.37 6.06
C LEU A 115 3.73 -17.44 6.81
N GLN A 116 3.59 -18.72 6.42
CA GLN A 116 4.39 -19.79 6.99
C GLN A 116 5.89 -19.58 6.75
N ALA A 117 6.30 -19.32 5.50
CA ALA A 117 7.71 -19.10 5.18
C ALA A 117 8.31 -17.91 5.95
N LEU A 118 7.60 -16.79 6.03
CA LEU A 118 8.05 -15.63 6.80
C LEU A 118 8.07 -15.86 8.33
N GLN A 119 7.25 -16.78 8.85
CA GLN A 119 7.31 -17.19 10.26
C GLN A 119 8.53 -18.08 10.55
N GLU A 120 8.84 -19.02 9.65
CA GLU A 120 10.01 -19.90 9.74
C GLU A 120 11.33 -19.09 9.69
N HIS A 121 11.40 -18.06 8.83
CA HIS A 121 12.57 -17.17 8.68
C HIS A 121 12.56 -15.92 9.58
N ALA A 122 11.62 -15.79 10.52
CA ALA A 122 11.39 -14.54 11.24
C ALA A 122 12.54 -14.06 12.17
N HIS A 123 13.64 -14.80 12.32
CA HIS A 123 14.66 -14.58 13.36
C HIS A 123 15.71 -13.50 13.03
N ASP A 124 15.84 -13.08 11.77
CA ASP A 124 17.06 -12.39 11.31
C ASP A 124 16.93 -10.89 10.96
N LEU A 125 15.79 -10.22 11.18
CA LEU A 125 15.58 -8.84 10.71
C LEU A 125 15.03 -7.87 11.77
N VAL A 126 15.83 -6.84 12.11
CA VAL A 126 15.54 -5.78 13.10
C VAL A 126 15.72 -4.37 12.54
N GLY A 127 14.64 -3.57 12.53
CA GLY A 127 14.63 -2.16 12.94
C GLY A 127 15.04 -1.03 11.98
N ILE A 128 14.61 0.19 12.38
CA ILE A 128 14.73 1.57 11.80
C ILE A 128 13.37 2.06 11.30
N GLY A 129 12.82 3.25 11.63
CA GLY A 129 13.22 4.35 12.52
C GLY A 129 12.41 5.63 12.16
N ALA A 130 11.77 6.33 13.10
CA ALA A 130 10.57 7.16 12.82
C ALA A 130 10.73 8.71 12.90
N ILE A 131 9.99 9.48 12.07
CA ILE A 131 9.75 10.94 12.20
C ILE A 131 8.33 11.38 11.68
N LYS A 132 7.61 12.21 12.47
CA LYS A 132 6.49 13.19 12.18
C LYS A 132 6.09 13.48 10.70
N GLY A 133 4.83 13.71 10.26
CA GLY A 133 3.51 13.94 10.93
C GLY A 133 3.20 15.41 11.27
N GLY A 134 2.07 16.06 10.92
CA GLY A 134 0.82 15.70 10.18
C GLY A 134 -0.19 16.90 10.12
N GLY A 135 -1.38 16.81 9.47
CA GLY A 135 -2.35 17.93 9.34
C GLY A 135 -3.76 17.59 8.78
N THR A 136 -4.81 18.29 9.21
CA THR A 136 -6.24 17.91 9.00
C THR A 136 -7.08 19.06 8.39
N MET A 137 -7.74 18.82 7.24
CA MET A 137 -8.90 19.62 6.78
C MET A 137 -9.86 18.75 5.96
N ALA A 138 -11.16 18.81 6.28
CA ALA A 138 -12.18 17.96 5.67
C ALA A 138 -13.29 18.80 5.00
N SER A 139 -13.35 18.79 3.66
CA SER A 139 -14.61 18.93 2.87
C SER A 139 -14.43 18.77 1.35
N GLU A 140 -13.23 18.97 0.79
CA GLU A 140 -13.01 19.03 -0.68
C GLU A 140 -12.57 17.70 -1.33
N GLU A 141 -12.33 16.66 -0.53
CA GLU A 141 -11.56 15.45 -0.90
C GLU A 141 -12.16 14.65 -2.09
N SER A 142 -13.49 14.59 -2.23
CA SER A 142 -14.15 13.77 -3.27
C SER A 142 -13.98 14.29 -4.70
N GLU A 143 -13.67 15.58 -4.90
CA GLU A 143 -13.38 16.10 -6.24
C GLU A 143 -11.91 15.90 -6.63
N ILE A 144 -11.03 15.82 -5.63
CA ILE A 144 -9.59 15.59 -5.81
C ILE A 144 -9.36 14.17 -6.36
N ASP A 145 -10.03 13.15 -5.83
CA ASP A 145 -10.03 11.78 -6.38
C ASP A 145 -10.30 11.73 -7.89
N ARG A 146 -11.38 12.38 -8.34
CA ARG A 146 -11.81 12.34 -9.73
C ARG A 146 -10.79 13.02 -10.65
N LYS A 147 -10.08 14.03 -10.15
CA LYS A 147 -9.12 14.83 -10.92
C LYS A 147 -7.68 14.30 -10.84
N LEU A 148 -7.30 13.59 -9.77
CA LEU A 148 -5.96 13.04 -9.54
C LEU A 148 -5.89 11.52 -9.61
N GLY A 149 -7.01 10.81 -9.82
CA GLY A 149 -7.10 9.34 -9.70
C GLY A 149 -6.02 8.55 -10.46
N ASN A 150 -5.65 8.98 -11.68
CA ASN A 150 -4.54 8.35 -12.43
C ASN A 150 -3.21 8.45 -11.69
N ALA A 151 -2.88 9.62 -11.15
CA ALA A 151 -1.68 9.83 -10.36
C ALA A 151 -1.71 9.01 -9.06
N LEU A 152 -2.85 8.98 -8.37
CA LEU A 152 -3.00 8.22 -7.13
C LEU A 152 -2.86 6.71 -7.35
N THR A 153 -3.38 6.18 -8.47
CA THR A 153 -3.15 4.78 -8.88
C THR A 153 -1.67 4.52 -9.22
N ALA A 154 -1.01 5.46 -9.91
CA ALA A 154 0.43 5.35 -10.19
C ALA A 154 1.29 5.37 -8.92
N ILE A 155 0.93 6.17 -7.89
CA ILE A 155 1.58 6.17 -6.57
C ILE A 155 1.41 4.82 -5.88
N ASP A 156 0.22 4.22 -5.90
CA ASP A 156 -0.03 2.91 -5.29
C ASP A 156 0.86 1.82 -5.92
N HIS A 157 0.84 1.71 -7.26
CA HIS A 157 1.69 0.76 -7.99
C HIS A 157 3.19 1.00 -7.72
N ALA A 158 3.64 2.26 -7.71
CA ALA A 158 5.02 2.61 -7.44
C ALA A 158 5.47 2.20 -6.02
N THR A 159 4.60 2.42 -5.04
CA THR A 159 4.83 2.07 -3.64
C THR A 159 4.89 0.55 -3.47
N LEU A 160 4.00 -0.20 -4.14
CA LEU A 160 4.00 -1.66 -4.11
C LEU A 160 5.26 -2.24 -4.78
N ALA A 161 5.64 -1.74 -5.95
CA ALA A 161 6.89 -2.12 -6.63
C ALA A 161 8.14 -1.83 -5.77
N LEU A 162 8.17 -0.70 -5.04
CA LEU A 162 9.26 -0.37 -4.14
C LEU A 162 9.36 -1.34 -2.95
N HIS A 163 8.23 -1.76 -2.38
CA HIS A 163 8.19 -2.83 -1.37
C HIS A 163 8.68 -4.16 -1.94
N LEU A 164 8.30 -4.54 -3.17
CA LEU A 164 8.78 -5.77 -3.81
C LEU A 164 10.30 -5.75 -4.02
N SER A 165 10.87 -4.63 -4.48
CA SER A 165 12.33 -4.46 -4.60
C SER A 165 13.07 -4.70 -3.28
N ARG A 166 12.45 -4.42 -2.13
CA ARG A 166 13.07 -4.66 -0.81
C ARG A 166 13.01 -6.13 -0.36
N ASN A 167 12.01 -6.88 -0.82
CA ASN A 167 11.73 -8.24 -0.37
C ASN A 167 12.07 -9.35 -1.39
N ALA A 168 12.42 -9.02 -2.64
CA ALA A 168 12.71 -10.00 -3.68
C ALA A 168 14.00 -10.82 -3.42
N ASP A 169 13.98 -12.10 -3.82
CA ASP A 169 15.10 -13.05 -3.82
C ASP A 169 16.32 -12.55 -4.60
N SER A 170 16.11 -12.31 -5.90
CA SER A 170 17.20 -12.13 -6.87
C SER A 170 17.59 -10.67 -7.08
N GLN A 171 18.88 -10.41 -7.31
CA GLN A 171 19.37 -9.05 -7.60
C GLN A 171 18.70 -8.44 -8.85
N VAL A 172 18.43 -9.27 -9.87
CA VAL A 172 17.75 -8.86 -11.11
C VAL A 172 16.35 -8.36 -10.80
N GLU A 173 15.54 -9.15 -10.09
CA GLU A 173 14.19 -8.75 -9.71
C GLU A 173 14.19 -7.51 -8.78
N ARG A 174 15.15 -7.40 -7.85
CA ARG A 174 15.30 -6.20 -7.01
C ARG A 174 15.49 -4.93 -7.84
N VAL A 175 16.29 -5.00 -8.91
CA VAL A 175 16.54 -3.90 -9.83
C VAL A 175 15.30 -3.62 -10.70
N GLU A 176 14.71 -4.65 -11.31
CA GLU A 176 13.50 -4.52 -12.14
C GLU A 176 12.34 -3.87 -11.37
N ARG A 177 12.10 -4.29 -10.12
CA ARG A 177 11.07 -3.71 -9.25
C ARG A 177 11.41 -2.29 -8.79
N ALA A 178 12.68 -1.96 -8.58
CA ALA A 178 13.09 -0.59 -8.26
C ALA A 178 12.93 0.35 -9.47
N GLN A 179 13.22 -0.14 -10.68
CA GLN A 179 12.97 0.60 -11.92
C GLN A 179 11.46 0.80 -12.15
N GLN A 180 10.66 -0.26 -12.00
CA GLN A 180 9.20 -0.17 -12.06
C GLN A 180 8.65 0.88 -11.08
N ALA A 181 9.18 0.93 -9.85
CA ALA A 181 8.82 1.97 -8.89
C ALA A 181 9.21 3.38 -9.37
N CYS A 182 10.42 3.57 -9.90
CA CYS A 182 10.86 4.86 -10.45
C CYS A 182 9.94 5.33 -11.59
N ASP A 183 9.68 4.46 -12.57
CA ASP A 183 8.86 4.77 -13.74
C ASP A 183 7.42 5.12 -13.33
N SER A 184 6.86 4.40 -12.37
CA SER A 184 5.53 4.67 -11.82
C SER A 184 5.46 5.97 -11.01
N PHE A 185 6.49 6.31 -10.19
CA PHE A 185 6.52 7.61 -9.51
C PHE A 185 6.73 8.80 -10.47
N ILE A 186 7.54 8.64 -11.53
CA ILE A 186 7.71 9.64 -12.59
C ILE A 186 6.37 9.86 -13.33
N SER A 187 5.65 8.78 -13.63
CA SER A 187 4.31 8.83 -14.21
C SER A 187 3.32 9.55 -13.29
N ALA A 188 3.33 9.24 -11.99
CA ALA A 188 2.50 9.91 -10.99
C ALA A 188 2.77 11.42 -10.92
N LEU A 189 4.04 11.84 -10.81
CA LEU A 189 4.42 13.26 -10.83
C LEU A 189 3.97 13.94 -12.12
N THR A 190 4.14 13.28 -13.27
CA THR A 190 3.70 13.78 -14.58
C THR A 190 2.17 13.99 -14.64
N GLU A 191 1.38 13.11 -14.03
CA GLU A 191 -0.09 13.27 -13.94
C GLU A 191 -0.49 14.34 -12.92
N LEU A 192 0.18 14.43 -11.76
CA LEU A 192 0.00 15.52 -10.80
C LEU A 192 0.33 16.89 -11.41
N ASP A 193 1.33 16.95 -12.30
CA ASP A 193 1.72 18.20 -12.95
C ASP A 193 0.74 18.66 -14.04
N LYS A 194 -0.07 17.75 -14.59
CA LYS A 194 -1.20 18.08 -15.49
C LYS A 194 -2.42 18.62 -14.73
N ALA A 195 -2.45 18.52 -13.39
CA ALA A 195 -3.55 19.03 -12.58
C ALA A 195 -3.74 20.55 -12.78
N ALA A 196 -5.00 20.99 -12.80
CA ALA A 196 -5.35 22.39 -12.96
C ALA A 196 -4.67 23.26 -11.88
N PRO A 197 -4.24 24.51 -12.19
CA PRO A 197 -3.53 25.36 -11.23
C PRO A 197 -4.26 25.57 -9.89
N ALA A 198 -5.60 25.58 -9.91
CA ALA A 198 -6.43 25.67 -8.72
C ALA A 198 -6.32 24.46 -7.77
N LEU A 199 -5.91 23.29 -8.27
CA LEU A 199 -5.61 22.11 -7.44
C LEU A 199 -4.21 22.18 -6.84
N LYS A 200 -3.22 22.69 -7.60
CA LYS A 200 -1.80 22.73 -7.14
C LYS A 200 -1.58 23.61 -5.91
N VAL A 201 -2.48 24.54 -5.64
CA VAL A 201 -2.49 25.38 -4.42
C VAL A 201 -3.20 24.73 -3.23
N GLN A 202 -3.88 23.59 -3.41
CA GLN A 202 -4.56 22.87 -2.33
C GLN A 202 -3.57 21.94 -1.59
N ALA A 203 -3.70 21.88 -0.26
CA ALA A 203 -2.84 21.04 0.58
C ALA A 203 -2.84 19.54 0.19
N PRO A 204 -3.96 18.89 -0.21
CA PRO A 204 -3.92 17.48 -0.59
C PRO A 204 -3.11 17.22 -1.86
N TRP A 205 -3.07 18.15 -2.83
CA TRP A 205 -2.18 18.01 -3.99
C TRP A 205 -0.72 18.04 -3.56
N GLN A 206 -0.36 18.94 -2.63
CA GLN A 206 1.00 19.04 -2.10
C GLN A 206 1.41 17.76 -1.38
N VAL A 207 0.54 17.18 -0.54
CA VAL A 207 0.80 15.90 0.13
C VAL A 207 1.09 14.78 -0.88
N TRP A 208 0.27 14.62 -1.93
CA TRP A 208 0.47 13.57 -2.93
C TRP A 208 1.69 13.83 -3.82
N HIS A 209 2.02 15.09 -4.10
CA HIS A 209 3.21 15.48 -4.83
C HIS A 209 4.49 15.19 -4.02
N ASP A 210 4.51 15.56 -2.75
CA ASP A 210 5.62 15.29 -1.83
C ASP A 210 5.78 13.78 -1.61
N GLU A 211 4.69 13.01 -1.48
CA GLU A 211 4.75 11.55 -1.41
C GLU A 211 5.36 10.94 -2.69
N ALA A 212 4.92 11.37 -3.88
CA ALA A 212 5.47 10.86 -5.14
C ALA A 212 6.95 11.23 -5.32
N GLN A 213 7.34 12.44 -4.90
CA GLN A 213 8.73 12.92 -4.97
C GLN A 213 9.65 12.17 -3.99
N ASN A 214 9.18 11.93 -2.76
CA ASN A 214 9.89 11.15 -1.75
C ASN A 214 9.99 9.68 -2.16
N GLY A 215 8.92 9.11 -2.71
CA GLY A 215 8.88 7.76 -3.28
C GLY A 215 9.87 7.57 -4.42
N LEU A 216 9.91 8.51 -5.37
CA LEU A 216 10.90 8.51 -6.46
C LEU A 216 12.33 8.55 -5.91
N THR A 217 12.60 9.44 -4.94
CA THR A 217 13.91 9.56 -4.29
C THR A 217 14.30 8.25 -3.59
N ALA A 218 13.36 7.60 -2.91
CA ALA A 218 13.58 6.31 -2.26
C ALA A 218 13.84 5.17 -3.26
N ALA A 219 13.17 5.17 -4.42
CA ALA A 219 13.38 4.20 -5.50
C ALA A 219 14.72 4.40 -6.22
N GLN A 220 15.13 5.66 -6.47
CA GLN A 220 16.45 5.99 -7.01
C GLN A 220 17.58 5.60 -6.05
N ASN A 221 17.45 5.92 -4.76
CA ASN A 221 18.39 5.48 -3.74
C ASN A 221 18.45 3.93 -3.64
N ARG A 222 17.33 3.24 -3.90
CA ARG A 222 17.30 1.78 -3.97
C ARG A 222 18.10 1.26 -5.17
N LEU A 223 17.92 1.82 -6.37
CA LEU A 223 18.73 1.49 -7.55
C LEU A 223 20.23 1.68 -7.27
N ILE A 224 20.63 2.84 -6.76
CA ILE A 224 22.03 3.13 -6.40
C ILE A 224 22.58 2.10 -5.40
N SER A 225 21.78 1.71 -4.39
CA SER A 225 22.17 0.68 -3.41
C SER A 225 22.30 -0.74 -3.99
N LEU A 226 21.72 -0.98 -5.17
CA LEU A 226 21.77 -2.24 -5.91
C LEU A 226 22.90 -2.25 -6.97
N GLY A 227 23.63 -1.16 -7.13
CA GLY A 227 24.78 -1.05 -8.05
C GLY A 227 24.41 -0.64 -9.48
N THR A 228 23.27 0.02 -9.67
CA THR A 228 22.82 0.64 -10.92
C THR A 228 22.77 2.16 -10.78
#